data_AF-A0A4Z1IEB3-F1
#
_entry.id   AF-A0A4Z1IEB3-F1
#
_cell.length_a   1.000
_cell.length_b   1.000
_cell.length_c   1.000
_cell.angle_alpha   90.00
_cell.angle_beta   90.00
_cell.angle_gamma   90.00
#
_symmetry.space_group_name_H-M   'P 1'
#
loop_
_entity.id
_entity.type
_entity.pdbx_description
1 polymer ?
#
loop_
_entity_poly.entity_id
_entity_poly.type
_entity_poly.pdbx_seq_one_letter_code
_entity_poly.pdbx_strand_id
1 'polypeptide(L)'
;MDSAYWMERCQQLEARIMEQDREIKDKTQRLEDADEHAKFVETERKALRQKIKNMKTEMEMEIQQKNTNTLARIGVAVRVRFLEHAKSQVMDLHKQNFNTKFVQRGNDAAHRAYGAVDAAIFTGNYLTDREKGQLEEVYGLIYDGLSPQNYGNLPPRMLQAIDHQGSIVSLYALNNGSISTRDKQAAGDSMDFLKNKRIELGDKAFEKDEDVARHLRRLGEFADLIIAKSRWQGALTHGANPGTPSSSYGPPQTPPFRQSRPIPHHPHRSKRSIRGKSPLL
;
A
#
# COMPACT_ATOMS: atom_id res chain seq x y z
N MET A 1 60.61 -66.98 36.46
CA MET A 1 59.36 -66.77 35.69
C MET A 1 59.32 -67.83 34.61
N ASP A 2 58.21 -68.53 34.50
CA ASP A 2 58.10 -69.74 33.67
C ASP A 2 57.75 -69.40 32.20
N SER A 3 58.23 -70.19 31.25
CA SER A 3 58.03 -69.96 29.80
C SER A 3 56.53 -70.02 29.43
N ALA A 4 55.74 -70.80 30.16
CA ALA A 4 54.30 -70.91 29.98
C ALA A 4 53.57 -69.59 30.22
N TYR A 5 54.01 -68.81 31.22
CA TYR A 5 53.41 -67.51 31.56
C TYR A 5 53.54 -66.50 30.40
N TRP A 6 54.71 -66.46 29.76
CA TRP A 6 54.94 -65.54 28.63
C TRP A 6 54.16 -65.96 27.39
N MET A 7 54.03 -67.26 27.12
CA MET A 7 53.19 -67.75 26.01
C MET A 7 51.71 -67.42 26.21
N GLU A 8 51.17 -67.64 27.41
CA GLU A 8 49.77 -67.28 27.72
C GLU A 8 49.53 -65.77 27.62
N ARG A 9 50.49 -64.95 28.07
CA ARG A 9 50.41 -63.49 27.97
C ARG A 9 50.41 -63.02 26.52
N CYS A 10 51.23 -63.63 25.65
CA CYS A 10 51.22 -63.34 24.21
C CYS A 10 49.88 -63.71 23.58
N GLN A 11 49.33 -64.89 23.87
CA GLN A 11 48.02 -65.32 23.36
C GLN A 11 46.88 -64.37 23.78
N GLN A 12 46.90 -63.89 25.03
CA GLN A 12 45.93 -62.90 25.51
C GLN A 12 46.04 -61.56 24.78
N LEU A 13 47.26 -61.10 24.49
CA LEU A 13 47.48 -59.85 23.76
C LEU A 13 47.08 -59.99 22.29
N GLU A 14 47.39 -61.11 21.63
CA GLU A 14 46.97 -61.41 20.26
C GLU A 14 45.44 -61.45 20.14
N ALA A 15 44.76 -62.12 21.09
CA ALA A 15 43.29 -62.14 21.13
C ALA A 15 42.70 -60.73 21.28
N ARG A 16 43.33 -59.88 22.11
CA ARG A 16 42.90 -58.50 22.32
C ARG A 16 43.13 -57.61 21.10
N ILE A 17 44.24 -57.78 20.39
CA ILE A 17 44.52 -57.08 19.12
C ILE A 17 43.46 -57.47 18.08
N MET A 18 43.17 -58.76 17.93
CA MET A 18 42.15 -59.23 16.97
C MET A 18 40.75 -58.66 17.27
N GLU A 19 40.38 -58.55 18.54
CA GLU A 19 39.10 -57.94 18.93
C GLU A 19 39.07 -56.44 18.64
N GLN A 20 40.16 -55.72 18.95
CA GLN A 20 40.28 -54.30 18.62
C GLN A 20 40.24 -54.04 17.11
N ASP A 21 40.90 -54.87 16.30
CA ASP A 21 40.87 -54.77 14.84
C ASP A 21 39.45 -54.97 14.30
N ARG A 22 38.70 -55.93 14.86
CA ARG A 22 37.29 -56.14 14.52
C ARG A 22 36.43 -54.93 14.89
N GLU A 23 36.64 -54.36 16.09
CA GLU A 23 35.92 -53.18 16.54
C GLU A 23 36.23 -51.93 15.69
N ILE A 24 37.50 -51.73 15.31
CA ILE A 24 37.92 -50.65 14.41
C ILE A 24 37.24 -50.80 13.06
N LYS A 25 37.18 -52.01 12.50
CA LYS A 25 36.53 -52.27 11.22
C LYS A 25 35.03 -51.95 11.25
N ASP A 26 34.32 -52.40 12.29
CA ASP A 26 32.89 -52.12 12.46
C ASP A 26 32.62 -50.61 12.65
N LYS A 27 33.42 -49.93 13.47
CA LYS A 27 33.31 -48.47 13.66
C LYS A 27 33.61 -47.69 12.37
N THR A 28 34.56 -48.14 11.56
CA THR A 28 34.89 -47.51 10.28
C THR A 28 33.72 -47.62 9.31
N GLN A 29 33.10 -48.81 9.20
CA GLN A 29 31.91 -48.99 8.37
C GLN A 29 30.76 -48.08 8.82
N ARG A 30 30.48 -48.01 10.13
CA ARG A 30 29.43 -47.12 10.65
C ARG A 30 29.69 -45.64 10.35
N LEU A 31 30.95 -45.21 10.30
CA LEU A 31 31.31 -43.84 9.93
C LEU A 31 31.09 -43.58 8.44
N GLU A 32 31.41 -44.55 7.58
CA GLU A 32 31.14 -44.47 6.14
C GLU A 32 29.64 -44.39 5.87
N ASP A 33 28.84 -45.28 6.48
CA ASP A 33 27.37 -45.27 6.36
C ASP A 33 26.78 -43.93 6.86
N ALA A 34 27.34 -43.37 7.94
CA ALA A 34 26.93 -42.07 8.47
C ALA A 34 27.29 -40.90 7.54
N ASP A 35 28.45 -40.93 6.89
CA ASP A 35 28.86 -39.92 5.90
C ASP A 35 27.98 -39.99 4.64
N GLU A 36 27.64 -41.19 4.16
CA GLU A 36 26.69 -41.37 3.06
C GLU A 36 25.30 -40.84 3.41
N HIS A 37 24.80 -41.15 4.61
CA HIS A 37 23.52 -40.63 5.10
C HIS A 37 23.56 -39.09 5.22
N ALA A 38 24.65 -38.51 5.72
CA ALA A 38 24.80 -37.06 5.82
C ALA A 38 24.79 -36.39 4.43
N LYS A 39 25.45 -36.98 3.43
CA LYS A 39 25.40 -36.51 2.04
C LYS A 39 23.98 -36.57 1.48
N PHE A 40 23.27 -37.67 1.70
CA PHE A 40 21.87 -37.81 1.28
C PHE A 40 20.98 -36.71 1.88
N VAL A 41 21.02 -36.53 3.20
CA VAL A 41 20.25 -35.49 3.90
C VAL A 41 20.61 -34.09 3.40
N GLU A 42 21.88 -33.81 3.11
CA GLU A 42 22.28 -32.51 2.56
C GLU A 42 21.75 -32.29 1.15
N THR A 43 21.67 -33.33 0.31
CA THR A 43 21.05 -33.22 -1.02
C THR A 43 19.55 -32.94 -0.92
N GLU A 44 18.83 -33.63 -0.04
CA GLU A 44 17.40 -33.36 0.22
C GLU A 44 17.19 -31.94 0.75
N ARG A 45 18.04 -31.50 1.69
CA ARG A 45 17.99 -30.14 2.25
C ARG A 45 18.18 -29.09 1.17
N LYS A 46 19.11 -29.30 0.23
CA LYS A 46 19.33 -28.41 -0.92
C LYS A 46 18.12 -28.40 -1.85
N ALA A 47 17.54 -29.56 -2.16
CA ALA A 47 16.34 -29.67 -2.99
C ALA A 47 15.14 -28.94 -2.36
N LEU A 48 14.93 -29.12 -1.05
CA LEU A 48 13.87 -28.43 -0.30
C LEU A 48 14.09 -26.91 -0.26
N ARG A 49 15.32 -26.44 -0.04
CA ARG A 49 15.65 -25.00 -0.10
C ARG A 49 15.34 -24.41 -1.47
N GLN A 50 15.68 -25.12 -2.55
CA GLN A 50 15.36 -24.69 -3.90
C GLN A 50 13.85 -24.66 -4.14
N LYS A 51 13.11 -25.66 -3.66
CA LYS A 51 11.64 -25.69 -3.74
C LYS A 51 11.01 -24.50 -3.01
N ILE A 52 11.47 -24.18 -1.79
CA ILE A 52 11.02 -22.99 -1.03
C ILE A 52 11.29 -21.71 -1.82
N LYS A 53 12.48 -21.57 -2.42
CA LYS A 53 12.83 -20.41 -3.24
C LYS A 53 11.92 -20.26 -4.46
N ASN A 54 11.64 -21.36 -5.16
CA ASN A 54 10.76 -21.36 -6.33
C ASN A 54 9.33 -20.96 -5.93
N MET A 55 8.77 -21.60 -4.89
CA MET A 55 7.43 -21.27 -4.38
C MET A 55 7.32 -19.80 -3.95
N LYS A 56 8.35 -19.26 -3.30
CA LYS A 56 8.38 -17.83 -2.92
C LYS A 56 8.33 -16.92 -4.14
N THR A 57 9.10 -17.24 -5.18
CA THR A 57 9.14 -16.46 -6.43
C THR A 57 7.80 -16.50 -7.16
N GLU A 58 7.17 -17.68 -7.24
CA GLU A 58 5.84 -17.84 -7.84
C GLU A 58 4.77 -17.02 -7.09
N MET A 59 4.79 -17.07 -5.76
CA MET A 59 3.87 -16.30 -4.92
C MET A 59 4.08 -14.79 -5.09
N GLU A 60 5.33 -14.31 -5.16
CA GLU A 60 5.65 -12.90 -5.39
C GLU A 60 5.11 -12.42 -6.75
N MET A 61 5.25 -13.23 -7.81
CA MET A 61 4.68 -12.93 -9.13
C MET A 61 3.15 -12.88 -9.11
N GLU A 62 2.48 -13.80 -8.40
CA GLU A 62 1.02 -13.80 -8.28
C GLU A 62 0.50 -12.54 -7.55
N ILE A 63 1.17 -12.15 -6.46
CA ILE A 63 0.86 -10.92 -5.72
C ILE A 63 1.04 -9.69 -6.63
N GLN A 64 2.15 -9.63 -7.37
CA GLN A 64 2.41 -8.53 -8.30
C GLN A 64 1.37 -8.47 -9.41
N GLN A 65 0.97 -9.61 -9.98
CA GLN A 65 -0.07 -9.68 -10.99
C GLN A 65 -1.42 -9.22 -10.43
N LYS A 66 -1.78 -9.66 -9.23
CA LYS A 66 -3.02 -9.23 -8.55
C LYS A 66 -3.04 -7.74 -8.28
N ASN A 67 -1.92 -7.17 -7.81
CA ASN A 67 -1.80 -5.73 -7.55
C ASN A 67 -1.88 -4.93 -8.85
N THR A 68 -1.21 -5.37 -9.91
CA THR A 68 -1.28 -4.74 -11.24
C THR A 68 -2.69 -4.76 -11.81
N ASN A 69 -3.38 -5.90 -11.71
CA ASN A 69 -4.78 -6.02 -12.11
C ASN A 69 -5.69 -5.08 -11.30
N THR A 70 -5.42 -4.93 -10.00
CA THR A 70 -6.18 -4.03 -9.13
C THR A 70 -5.93 -2.56 -9.50
N LEU A 71 -4.68 -2.18 -9.75
CA LEU A 71 -4.30 -0.85 -10.22
C LEU A 71 -5.02 -0.50 -11.54
N ALA A 72 -5.04 -1.44 -12.50
CA ALA A 72 -5.75 -1.29 -13.75
C ALA A 72 -7.26 -1.08 -13.52
N ARG A 73 -7.88 -1.85 -12.61
CA ARG A 73 -9.30 -1.70 -12.26
C ARG A 73 -9.61 -0.34 -11.62
N ILE A 74 -8.73 0.16 -10.75
CA ILE A 74 -8.83 1.52 -10.18
C ILE A 74 -8.77 2.55 -11.30
N GLY A 75 -7.76 2.47 -12.16
CA GLY A 75 -7.60 3.35 -13.32
C GLY A 75 -8.83 3.36 -14.23
N VAL A 76 -9.38 2.19 -14.56
CA VAL A 76 -10.62 2.06 -15.34
C VAL A 76 -11.79 2.73 -14.64
N ALA A 77 -12.01 2.48 -13.35
CA ALA A 77 -13.12 3.09 -12.63
C ALA A 77 -13.04 4.62 -12.61
N VAL A 78 -11.83 5.16 -12.40
CA VAL A 78 -11.56 6.61 -12.44
C VAL A 78 -11.78 7.18 -13.84
N ARG A 79 -11.25 6.54 -14.89
CA ARG A 79 -11.41 6.99 -16.28
C ARG A 79 -12.85 6.91 -16.77
N VAL A 80 -13.60 5.86 -16.40
CA VAL A 80 -15.03 5.74 -16.73
C VAL A 80 -15.83 6.87 -16.06
N ARG A 81 -15.53 7.23 -14.81
CA ARG A 81 -16.13 8.42 -14.17
C ARG A 81 -15.86 9.69 -14.98
N PHE A 82 -14.62 9.92 -15.42
CA PHE A 82 -14.29 11.10 -16.24
C PHE A 82 -15.05 11.13 -17.56
N LEU A 83 -15.16 9.99 -18.25
CA LEU A 83 -15.94 9.89 -19.49
C LEU A 83 -17.43 10.15 -19.24
N GLU A 84 -17.99 9.63 -18.15
CA GLU A 84 -19.37 9.89 -17.78
C GLU A 84 -19.64 11.38 -17.53
N HIS A 85 -18.72 12.09 -16.88
CA HIS A 85 -18.81 13.55 -16.72
C HIS A 85 -18.68 14.30 -18.05
N ALA A 86 -17.80 13.84 -18.95
CA ALA A 86 -17.62 14.49 -20.25
C ALA A 86 -18.86 14.38 -21.15
N LYS A 87 -19.71 13.35 -20.96
CA LYS A 87 -20.93 13.16 -21.76
C LYS A 87 -21.85 14.37 -21.76
N SER A 88 -22.05 15.08 -20.64
CA SER A 88 -22.93 16.25 -20.65
C SER A 88 -22.41 17.37 -21.53
N GLN A 89 -21.09 17.53 -21.64
CA GLN A 89 -20.49 18.58 -22.45
C GLN A 89 -20.40 18.21 -23.93
N VAL A 90 -20.11 16.94 -24.22
CA VAL A 90 -19.91 16.47 -25.60
C VAL A 90 -21.23 16.13 -26.29
N MET A 91 -22.25 15.69 -25.54
CA MET A 91 -23.53 15.21 -26.08
C MET A 91 -24.73 16.08 -25.71
N ASP A 92 -24.49 17.24 -25.06
CA ASP A 92 -25.52 18.16 -24.55
C ASP A 92 -26.61 17.46 -23.69
N LEU A 93 -26.20 16.43 -22.94
CA LEU A 93 -27.08 15.65 -22.08
C LEU A 93 -27.22 16.30 -20.71
N HIS A 94 -28.46 16.37 -20.23
CA HIS A 94 -28.73 16.84 -18.86
C HIS A 94 -28.11 15.91 -17.81
N LYS A 95 -27.59 16.48 -16.72
CA LYS A 95 -26.87 15.76 -15.64
C LYS A 95 -27.68 14.67 -14.94
N GLN A 96 -29.02 14.75 -15.00
CA GLN A 96 -29.90 13.70 -14.48
C GLN A 96 -29.79 12.37 -15.25
N ASN A 97 -29.22 12.40 -16.47
CA ASN A 97 -28.99 11.20 -17.28
C ASN A 97 -27.65 10.51 -16.96
N PHE A 98 -26.89 11.01 -15.98
CA PHE A 98 -25.64 10.40 -15.58
C PHE A 98 -25.87 9.06 -14.91
N ASN A 99 -25.05 8.09 -15.28
CA ASN A 99 -24.97 6.83 -14.56
C ASN A 99 -24.29 7.06 -13.20
N THR A 100 -25.10 7.27 -12.17
CA THR A 100 -24.66 7.51 -10.80
C THR A 100 -23.76 6.40 -10.27
N LYS A 101 -23.93 5.15 -10.72
CA LYS A 101 -23.07 4.02 -10.34
C LYS A 101 -21.66 4.13 -10.91
N PHE A 102 -21.50 4.71 -12.10
CA PHE A 102 -20.16 4.95 -12.68
C PHE A 102 -19.44 6.05 -11.93
N VAL A 103 -20.16 7.13 -11.60
CA VAL A 103 -19.61 8.24 -10.82
C VAL A 103 -19.21 7.78 -9.42
N GLN A 104 -20.10 7.06 -8.72
CA GLN A 104 -19.84 6.53 -7.38
C GLN A 104 -18.61 5.63 -7.37
N ARG A 105 -18.52 4.66 -8.28
CA ARG A 105 -17.39 3.71 -8.35
C ARG A 105 -16.06 4.39 -8.59
N GLY A 106 -16.01 5.37 -9.51
CA GLY A 106 -14.78 6.12 -9.75
C GLY A 106 -14.40 7.02 -8.57
N ASN A 107 -15.39 7.53 -7.82
CA ASN A 107 -15.14 8.26 -6.57
C ASN A 107 -14.70 7.35 -5.43
N ASP A 108 -15.21 6.12 -5.34
CA ASP A 108 -14.75 5.13 -4.36
C ASP A 108 -13.28 4.79 -4.65
N ALA A 109 -12.97 4.47 -5.91
CA ALA A 109 -11.63 4.09 -6.35
C ALA A 109 -10.58 5.21 -6.19
N ALA A 110 -10.98 6.48 -6.32
CA ALA A 110 -10.05 7.61 -6.21
C ALA A 110 -9.77 8.06 -4.77
N HIS A 111 -10.68 7.80 -3.83
CA HIS A 111 -10.60 8.33 -2.48
C HIS A 111 -10.24 7.28 -1.43
N ARG A 112 -10.43 5.99 -1.74
CA ARG A 112 -10.07 4.89 -0.84
C ARG A 112 -8.59 4.58 -1.01
N ALA A 113 -7.90 4.40 0.11
CA ALA A 113 -6.51 3.97 0.14
C ALA A 113 -6.40 2.46 -0.15
N TYR A 114 -5.35 2.07 -0.87
CA TYR A 114 -5.08 0.68 -1.22
C TYR A 114 -3.59 0.37 -1.01
N GLY A 115 -3.15 0.20 0.23
CA GLY A 115 -1.73 0.15 0.59
C GLY A 115 -0.93 -0.90 -0.16
N ALA A 116 -1.50 -2.08 -0.41
CA ALA A 116 -0.81 -3.11 -1.21
C ALA A 116 -0.62 -2.69 -2.69
N VAL A 117 -1.59 -1.96 -3.25
CA VAL A 117 -1.52 -1.44 -4.62
C VAL A 117 -0.58 -0.25 -4.67
N ASP A 118 -0.67 0.65 -3.69
CA ASP A 118 0.16 1.85 -3.59
C ASP A 118 1.63 1.46 -3.32
N ALA A 119 1.88 0.41 -2.54
CA ALA A 119 3.21 -0.19 -2.41
C ALA A 119 3.73 -0.76 -3.74
N ALA A 120 2.86 -1.40 -4.54
CA ALA A 120 3.23 -1.93 -5.84
C ALA A 120 3.58 -0.85 -6.87
N ILE A 121 3.13 0.40 -6.66
CA ILE A 121 3.53 1.53 -7.50
C ILE A 121 5.05 1.77 -7.40
N PHE A 122 5.65 1.57 -6.21
CA PHE A 122 7.09 1.74 -5.98
C PHE A 122 7.95 0.69 -6.68
N THR A 123 7.42 -0.52 -6.86
CA THR A 123 8.14 -1.65 -7.49
C THR A 123 7.81 -1.82 -8.98
N GLY A 124 6.66 -1.31 -9.45
CA GLY A 124 6.16 -1.50 -10.81
C GLY A 124 6.74 -0.57 -11.89
N ASN A 125 7.86 0.12 -11.64
CA ASN A 125 8.47 1.10 -12.56
C ASN A 125 7.55 2.24 -13.03
N TYR A 126 6.56 2.61 -12.21
CA TYR A 126 5.64 3.71 -12.50
C TYR A 126 6.16 5.09 -12.04
N LEU A 127 7.18 5.10 -11.19
CA LEU A 127 7.76 6.31 -10.59
C LEU A 127 9.23 6.43 -10.96
N THR A 128 9.68 7.66 -11.20
CA THR A 128 11.09 8.03 -11.25
C THR A 128 11.72 7.91 -9.85
N ASP A 129 13.06 7.79 -9.77
CA ASP A 129 13.75 7.69 -8.49
C ASP A 129 13.52 8.91 -7.58
N ARG A 130 13.37 10.10 -8.19
CA ARG A 130 13.03 11.33 -7.47
C ARG A 130 11.63 11.25 -6.85
N GLU A 131 10.63 10.78 -7.61
CA GLU A 131 9.27 10.61 -7.12
C GLU A 131 9.20 9.55 -6.01
N LYS A 132 9.93 8.43 -6.17
CA LYS A 132 10.03 7.41 -5.12
C LYS A 132 10.53 8.00 -3.80
N GLY A 133 11.64 8.75 -3.84
CA GLY A 133 12.22 9.37 -2.65
C GLY A 133 11.29 10.38 -1.97
N GLN A 134 10.45 11.09 -2.74
CA GLN A 134 9.47 12.03 -2.19
C GLN A 134 8.21 11.35 -1.62
N LEU A 135 7.75 10.29 -2.28
CA LEU A 135 6.49 9.64 -1.94
C LEU A 135 6.63 8.54 -0.88
N GLU A 136 7.82 8.01 -0.64
CA GLU A 136 8.03 6.95 0.35
C GLU A 136 7.76 7.42 1.78
N GLU A 137 8.17 8.64 2.13
CA GLU A 137 7.84 9.24 3.44
C GLU A 137 6.33 9.47 3.57
N VAL A 138 5.69 9.99 2.51
CA VAL A 138 4.24 10.20 2.48
C VAL A 138 3.49 8.87 2.62
N TYR A 139 3.98 7.81 1.98
CA TYR A 139 3.45 6.46 2.13
C TYR A 139 3.49 6.02 3.59
N GLY A 140 4.64 6.19 4.26
CA GLY A 140 4.77 5.91 5.69
C GLY A 140 3.77 6.70 6.53
N LEU A 141 3.54 7.98 6.24
CA LEU A 141 2.57 8.79 6.98
C LEU A 141 1.12 8.33 6.78
N ILE A 142 0.76 7.84 5.59
CA ILE A 142 -0.58 7.33 5.28
C ILE A 142 -0.79 5.93 5.88
N TYR A 143 0.23 5.08 5.84
CA TYR A 143 0.18 3.67 6.19
C TYR A 143 0.89 3.34 7.50
N ASP A 144 0.78 4.24 8.47
CA ASP A 144 1.15 4.00 9.87
C ASP A 144 2.63 3.61 10.09
N GLY A 145 3.53 4.32 9.43
CA GLY A 145 4.98 4.16 9.52
C GLY A 145 5.53 2.98 8.72
N LEU A 146 4.69 2.26 7.97
CA LEU A 146 5.15 1.16 7.12
C LEU A 146 5.87 1.66 5.88
N SER A 147 6.97 0.99 5.52
CA SER A 147 7.54 1.15 4.19
C SER A 147 6.76 0.31 3.16
N PRO A 148 6.78 0.66 1.87
CA PRO A 148 6.14 -0.11 0.81
C PRO A 148 6.49 -1.61 0.83
N GLN A 149 7.75 -1.95 1.11
CA GLN A 149 8.25 -3.33 1.11
C GLN A 149 7.76 -4.14 2.31
N ASN A 150 7.40 -3.46 3.40
CA ASN A 150 6.97 -4.08 4.66
C ASN A 150 5.46 -4.15 4.83
N TYR A 151 4.69 -3.55 3.91
CA TYR A 151 3.24 -3.52 4.02
C TYR A 151 2.64 -4.92 4.19
N GLY A 152 3.04 -5.88 3.34
CA GLY A 152 2.51 -7.24 3.36
C GLY A 152 2.87 -8.10 4.57
N ASN A 153 3.66 -7.59 5.53
CA ASN A 153 4.14 -8.37 6.69
C ASN A 153 3.14 -8.40 7.85
N LEU A 154 2.02 -7.69 7.75
CA LEU A 154 0.99 -7.64 8.78
C LEU A 154 -0.17 -8.59 8.47
N PRO A 155 -0.93 -9.02 9.50
CA PRO A 155 -2.07 -9.89 9.30
C PRO A 155 -3.20 -9.17 8.54
N PRO A 156 -4.02 -9.89 7.74
CA PRO A 156 -5.00 -9.30 6.82
C PRO A 156 -5.94 -8.24 7.42
N ARG A 157 -6.49 -8.45 8.61
CA ARG A 157 -7.37 -7.48 9.29
C ARG A 157 -6.62 -6.22 9.70
N MET A 158 -5.33 -6.33 10.05
CA MET A 158 -4.52 -5.16 10.37
C MET A 158 -4.21 -4.36 9.10
N LEU A 159 -3.91 -5.04 7.99
CA LEU A 159 -3.77 -4.37 6.69
C LEU A 159 -5.05 -3.65 6.28
N GLN A 160 -6.20 -4.28 6.47
CA GLN A 160 -7.49 -3.64 6.19
C GLN A 160 -7.74 -2.42 7.11
N ALA A 161 -7.36 -2.51 8.38
CA ALA A 161 -7.46 -1.37 9.30
C ALA A 161 -6.58 -0.20 8.83
N ILE A 162 -5.36 -0.51 8.41
CA ILE A 162 -4.42 0.46 7.87
C ILE A 162 -4.93 1.09 6.57
N ASP A 163 -5.58 0.33 5.68
CA ASP A 163 -6.24 0.89 4.49
C ASP A 163 -7.39 1.85 4.84
N HIS A 164 -8.21 1.50 5.83
CA HIS A 164 -9.27 2.39 6.32
C HIS A 164 -8.68 3.67 6.94
N GLN A 165 -7.66 3.53 7.78
CA GLN A 165 -6.96 4.65 8.37
C GLN A 165 -6.29 5.53 7.31
N GLY A 166 -5.64 4.93 6.32
CA GLY A 166 -5.00 5.63 5.21
C GLY A 166 -6.00 6.45 4.39
N SER A 167 -7.22 5.94 4.20
CA SER A 167 -8.31 6.68 3.57
C SER A 167 -8.69 7.92 4.40
N ILE A 168 -8.75 7.78 5.73
CA ILE A 168 -9.06 8.88 6.65
C ILE A 168 -7.94 9.93 6.65
N VAL A 169 -6.69 9.51 6.78
CA VAL A 169 -5.51 10.39 6.85
C VAL A 169 -5.33 11.17 5.55
N SER A 170 -5.35 10.48 4.40
CA SER A 170 -5.16 11.11 3.10
C SER A 170 -6.25 12.14 2.79
N LEU A 171 -7.52 11.80 3.01
CA LEU A 171 -8.63 12.72 2.77
C LEU A 171 -8.67 13.87 3.78
N TYR A 172 -8.24 13.64 5.02
CA TYR A 172 -8.09 14.71 6.00
C TYR A 172 -7.06 15.74 5.52
N ALA A 173 -5.91 15.26 5.03
CA ALA A 173 -4.87 16.13 4.48
C ALA A 173 -5.36 16.91 3.25
N LEU A 174 -6.09 16.25 2.34
CA LEU A 174 -6.61 16.89 1.12
C LEU A 174 -7.74 17.90 1.39
N ASN A 175 -8.55 17.70 2.42
CA ASN A 175 -9.71 18.55 2.70
C ASN A 175 -9.45 19.59 3.81
N ASN A 176 -8.20 20.01 4.03
CA ASN A 176 -7.81 20.98 5.07
C ASN A 176 -8.39 20.66 6.46
N GLY A 177 -8.48 19.37 6.78
CA GLY A 177 -8.96 18.90 8.07
C GLY A 177 -10.47 19.00 8.29
N SER A 178 -11.28 18.98 7.24
CA SER A 178 -12.74 19.15 7.32
C SER A 178 -13.54 18.06 8.05
N ILE A 179 -12.89 17.02 8.58
CA ILE A 179 -13.56 16.05 9.45
C ILE A 179 -13.71 16.64 10.86
N SER A 180 -14.79 16.28 11.57
CA SER A 180 -14.94 16.74 12.94
C SER A 180 -13.81 16.16 13.80
N THR A 181 -13.27 16.96 14.72
CA THR A 181 -12.24 16.48 15.67
C THR A 181 -12.71 15.24 16.43
N ARG A 182 -14.02 15.14 16.70
CA ARG A 182 -14.63 13.97 17.34
C ARG A 182 -14.53 12.71 16.49
N ASP A 183 -14.88 12.78 15.20
CA ASP A 183 -14.81 11.63 14.29
C ASP A 183 -13.34 11.17 14.12
N LYS A 184 -12.41 12.13 14.04
CA LYS A 184 -10.97 11.86 13.97
C LYS A 184 -10.49 11.14 15.22
N GLN A 185 -10.87 11.62 16.41
CA GLN A 185 -10.48 11.00 17.67
C GLN A 185 -11.04 9.57 17.76
N ALA A 186 -12.32 9.37 17.45
CA ALA A 186 -12.95 8.05 17.53
C ALA A 186 -12.36 7.03 16.53
N ALA A 187 -11.93 7.49 15.35
CA ALA A 187 -11.17 6.67 14.41
C ALA A 187 -9.78 6.32 14.98
N GLY A 188 -9.08 7.30 15.56
CA GLY A 188 -7.80 7.11 16.26
C GLY A 188 -7.91 6.08 17.39
N ASP A 189 -8.89 6.24 18.28
CA ASP A 189 -9.14 5.31 19.39
C ASP A 189 -9.39 3.87 18.88
N SER A 190 -10.09 3.73 17.75
CA SER A 190 -10.34 2.43 17.13
C SER A 190 -9.07 1.82 16.55
N MET A 191 -8.22 2.64 15.94
CA MET A 191 -6.93 2.21 15.40
C MET A 191 -5.96 1.81 16.52
N ASP A 192 -5.87 2.60 17.59
CA ASP A 192 -5.01 2.32 18.74
C ASP A 192 -5.45 1.03 19.47
N PHE A 193 -6.76 0.80 19.59
CA PHE A 193 -7.29 -0.47 20.08
C PHE A 193 -6.78 -1.66 19.25
N LEU A 194 -6.88 -1.58 17.92
CA LEU A 194 -6.45 -2.66 17.03
C LEU A 194 -4.96 -2.95 17.14
N LYS A 195 -4.12 -1.90 17.22
CA LYS A 195 -2.67 -2.04 17.43
C LYS A 195 -2.35 -2.76 18.73
N ASN A 196 -2.92 -2.29 19.84
CA ASN A 196 -2.68 -2.85 21.15
C ASN A 196 -3.17 -4.29 21.23
N LYS A 197 -4.35 -4.58 20.66
CA LYS A 197 -4.94 -5.92 20.66
C LYS A 197 -4.12 -6.92 19.85
N ARG A 198 -3.51 -6.47 18.73
CA ARG A 198 -2.59 -7.31 17.95
C ARG A 198 -1.35 -7.69 18.76
N ILE A 199 -0.76 -6.74 19.50
CA ILE A 199 0.40 -6.99 20.34
C ILE A 199 0.06 -7.98 21.46
N GLU A 200 -1.12 -7.83 22.07
CA GLU A 200 -1.62 -8.71 23.14
C GLU A 200 -1.88 -10.14 22.67
N LEU A 201 -2.56 -10.33 21.53
CA LEU A 201 -3.06 -11.64 21.08
C LEU A 201 -2.09 -12.37 20.13
N GLY A 202 -1.23 -11.63 19.44
CA GLY A 202 -0.49 -12.13 18.28
C GLY A 202 -1.38 -12.37 17.04
N ASP A 203 -0.73 -12.50 15.87
CA ASP A 203 -1.41 -12.44 14.56
C ASP A 203 -2.55 -13.48 14.38
N LYS A 204 -2.36 -14.72 14.85
CA LYS A 204 -3.34 -15.80 14.64
C LYS A 204 -4.64 -15.61 15.42
N ALA A 205 -4.55 -15.16 16.67
CA ALA A 205 -5.71 -14.93 17.51
C ALA A 205 -6.39 -13.60 17.14
N PHE A 206 -5.61 -12.58 16.81
CA PHE A 206 -6.11 -11.30 16.29
C PHE A 206 -7.05 -11.46 15.09
N GLU A 207 -6.70 -12.34 14.14
CA GLU A 207 -7.51 -12.60 12.95
C GLU A 207 -8.90 -13.22 13.23
N LYS A 208 -9.08 -13.81 14.41
CA LYS A 208 -10.33 -14.50 14.80
C LYS A 208 -11.11 -13.76 15.87
N ASP A 209 -10.57 -12.67 16.40
CA ASP A 209 -11.16 -11.95 17.51
C ASP A 209 -12.36 -11.10 17.06
N GLU A 210 -13.45 -11.14 17.84
CA GLU A 210 -14.71 -10.45 17.52
C GLU A 210 -14.65 -8.95 17.83
N ASP A 211 -13.88 -8.54 18.84
CA ASP A 211 -13.70 -7.12 19.16
C ASP A 211 -12.83 -6.46 18.08
N VAL A 212 -11.81 -7.16 17.57
CA VAL A 212 -11.05 -6.75 16.38
C VAL A 212 -11.98 -6.54 15.18
N ALA A 213 -12.89 -7.49 14.91
CA ALA A 213 -13.84 -7.36 13.81
C ALA A 213 -14.78 -6.15 13.98
N ARG A 214 -15.23 -5.88 15.21
CA ARG A 214 -16.08 -4.73 15.54
C ARG A 214 -15.36 -3.40 15.33
N HIS A 215 -14.14 -3.27 15.85
CA HIS A 215 -13.33 -2.05 15.72
C HIS A 215 -12.90 -1.81 14.27
N LEU A 216 -12.55 -2.86 13.54
CA LEU A 216 -12.24 -2.77 12.11
C LEU A 216 -13.43 -2.26 11.30
N ARG A 217 -14.64 -2.78 11.57
CA ARG A 217 -15.87 -2.31 10.92
C ARG A 217 -16.13 -0.84 11.20
N ARG A 218 -16.00 -0.42 12.46
CA ARG A 218 -16.16 0.98 12.88
C ARG A 218 -15.17 1.90 12.16
N LEU A 219 -13.92 1.47 12.00
CA LEU A 219 -12.92 2.22 11.26
C LEU A 219 -13.28 2.33 9.76
N GLY A 220 -13.82 1.26 9.18
CA GLY A 220 -14.37 1.27 7.81
C GLY A 220 -15.54 2.24 7.64
N GLU A 221 -16.46 2.31 8.61
CA GLU A 221 -17.57 3.27 8.61
C GLU A 221 -17.08 4.72 8.64
N PHE A 222 -16.03 5.02 9.42
CA PHE A 222 -15.39 6.34 9.41
C PHE A 222 -14.75 6.67 8.07
N ALA A 223 -14.07 5.70 7.45
CA ALA A 223 -13.50 5.85 6.11
C ALA A 223 -14.60 6.16 5.08
N ASP A 224 -15.73 5.45 5.11
CA ASP A 224 -16.85 5.70 4.20
C ASP A 224 -17.49 7.07 4.43
N LEU A 225 -17.60 7.50 5.70
CA LEU A 225 -18.15 8.80 6.07
C LEU A 225 -17.27 9.96 5.58
N ILE A 226 -15.95 9.88 5.74
CA ILE A 226 -15.03 10.94 5.25
C ILE A 226 -14.95 10.94 3.72
N ILE A 227 -14.96 9.76 3.08
CA ILE A 227 -15.04 9.64 1.62
C ILE A 227 -16.33 10.30 1.11
N ALA A 228 -17.46 10.07 1.79
CA ALA A 228 -18.71 10.73 1.47
C ALA A 228 -18.57 12.25 1.62
N LYS A 229 -18.13 12.77 2.77
CA LYS A 229 -17.94 14.23 2.99
C LYS A 229 -17.03 14.87 1.93
N SER A 230 -15.93 14.23 1.56
CA SER A 230 -15.01 14.71 0.51
C SER A 230 -15.73 14.93 -0.83
N ARG A 231 -16.63 14.01 -1.22
CA ARG A 231 -17.44 14.14 -2.44
C ARG A 231 -18.36 15.36 -2.40
N TRP A 232 -18.97 15.61 -1.25
CA TRP A 232 -19.88 16.73 -1.06
C TRP A 232 -19.13 18.06 -1.11
N GLN A 233 -17.95 18.14 -0.51
CA GLN A 233 -17.12 19.35 -0.58
C GLN A 233 -16.62 19.62 -2.00
N GLY A 234 -16.16 18.59 -2.70
CA GLY A 234 -15.85 18.68 -4.12
C GLY A 234 -17.05 19.04 -5.00
N ALA A 235 -18.31 18.80 -4.56
CA ALA A 235 -19.49 19.30 -5.27
C ALA A 235 -19.71 20.81 -5.04
N LEU A 236 -19.53 21.26 -3.79
CA LEU A 236 -19.76 22.64 -3.36
C LEU A 236 -18.72 23.63 -3.91
N THR A 237 -17.43 23.26 -3.92
CA THR A 237 -16.34 24.12 -4.45
C THR A 237 -16.46 24.39 -5.95
N HIS A 238 -17.28 23.58 -6.65
CA HIS A 238 -17.51 23.66 -8.08
C HIS A 238 -18.95 24.09 -8.43
N GLY A 239 -19.66 24.70 -7.47
CA GLY A 239 -20.97 25.34 -7.70
C GLY A 239 -22.12 24.37 -7.93
N ALA A 240 -22.04 23.12 -7.48
CA ALA A 240 -23.12 22.16 -7.57
C ALA A 240 -23.86 22.02 -6.23
N ASN A 241 -25.19 22.10 -6.27
CA ASN A 241 -26.06 21.93 -5.11
C ASN A 241 -25.89 20.50 -4.54
N PRO A 242 -26.05 20.29 -3.23
CA PRO A 242 -25.70 19.03 -2.56
C PRO A 242 -26.50 17.79 -3.03
N GLY A 243 -27.61 17.97 -3.74
CA GLY A 243 -28.41 16.91 -4.36
C GLY A 243 -28.04 16.56 -5.81
N THR A 244 -26.94 17.09 -6.35
CA THR A 244 -26.51 16.88 -7.75
C THR A 244 -25.04 16.42 -7.81
N PRO A 245 -24.69 15.40 -8.63
CA PRO A 245 -23.31 14.95 -8.77
C PRO A 245 -22.38 16.07 -9.28
N SER A 246 -21.26 16.26 -8.57
CA SER A 246 -20.24 17.30 -8.78
C SER A 246 -19.78 17.47 -10.24
N SER A 247 -19.43 18.72 -10.59
CA SER A 247 -19.35 19.27 -11.95
C SER A 247 -17.98 19.76 -12.41
N SER A 248 -16.88 19.67 -11.65
CA SER A 248 -15.62 20.21 -12.18
C SER A 248 -14.37 19.57 -11.58
N TYR A 249 -13.97 18.45 -12.16
CA TYR A 249 -12.55 18.17 -12.34
C TYR A 249 -12.32 17.99 -13.84
N GLY A 250 -12.16 19.12 -14.55
CA GLY A 250 -11.53 19.12 -15.87
C GLY A 250 -10.01 19.12 -15.73
N PRO A 251 -9.25 18.62 -16.71
CA PRO A 251 -7.79 18.81 -16.74
C PRO A 251 -7.48 20.32 -16.75
N PRO A 252 -6.29 20.76 -16.27
CA PRO A 252 -5.90 22.16 -16.31
C PRO A 252 -6.03 22.68 -17.74
N GLN A 253 -6.97 23.61 -17.95
CA GLN A 253 -7.04 24.30 -19.22
C GLN A 253 -5.81 25.19 -19.33
N THR A 254 -4.87 24.83 -20.19
CA THR A 254 -3.89 25.77 -20.71
C THR A 254 -4.64 26.98 -21.25
N PRO A 255 -4.29 28.22 -20.86
CA PRO A 255 -4.94 29.40 -21.40
C PRO A 255 -4.75 29.40 -22.93
N PRO A 256 -5.79 29.68 -23.73
CA PRO A 256 -5.60 29.77 -25.16
C PRO A 256 -4.63 30.91 -25.47
N PHE A 257 -3.64 30.61 -26.32
CA PHE A 257 -2.74 31.57 -26.95
C PHE A 257 -3.52 32.82 -27.38
N ARG A 258 -3.17 33.98 -26.82
CA ARG A 258 -3.66 35.28 -27.30
C ARG A 258 -3.16 35.46 -28.74
N GLN A 259 -4.05 35.26 -29.71
CA GLN A 259 -3.84 35.78 -31.05
C GLN A 259 -3.99 37.30 -30.99
N SER A 260 -2.88 37.98 -31.23
CA SER A 260 -2.80 39.43 -31.41
C SER A 260 -3.73 39.87 -32.53
N ARG A 261 -4.74 40.68 -32.23
CA ARG A 261 -5.46 41.46 -33.24
C ARG A 261 -5.37 42.96 -32.94
N PRO A 262 -5.40 43.81 -33.98
CA PRO A 262 -4.76 45.12 -33.98
C PRO A 262 -5.61 46.19 -33.30
N ILE A 263 -4.93 47.12 -32.63
CA ILE A 263 -5.53 48.30 -31.99
C ILE A 263 -5.94 49.31 -33.08
N PRO A 264 -7.19 49.81 -33.11
CA PRO A 264 -7.53 50.97 -33.92
C PRO A 264 -7.05 52.25 -33.22
N HIS A 265 -6.20 53.00 -33.92
CA HIS A 265 -5.82 54.36 -33.57
C HIS A 265 -7.03 55.30 -33.66
N HIS A 266 -7.28 56.10 -32.63
CA HIS A 266 -7.87 57.44 -32.79
C HIS A 266 -7.36 58.42 -31.73
N PRO A 267 -7.29 59.73 -32.05
CA PRO A 267 -6.25 60.60 -31.55
C PRO A 267 -6.69 61.49 -30.39
N HIS A 268 -5.66 61.93 -29.66
CA HIS A 268 -5.67 63.00 -28.67
C HIS A 268 -6.51 64.22 -29.06
N ARG A 269 -7.38 64.68 -28.15
CA ARG A 269 -7.70 66.10 -28.02
C ARG A 269 -7.68 66.53 -26.56
N SER A 270 -6.88 67.57 -26.34
CA SER A 270 -6.41 68.10 -25.07
C SER A 270 -7.44 68.94 -24.30
N LYS A 271 -7.36 68.81 -22.97
CA LYS A 271 -7.35 69.86 -21.92
C LYS A 271 -8.29 71.07 -22.08
N ARG A 272 -9.14 71.26 -21.05
CA ARG A 272 -9.31 72.58 -20.41
C ARG A 272 -9.57 72.45 -18.91
N SER A 273 -8.85 73.29 -18.18
CA SER A 273 -8.76 73.46 -16.73
C SER A 273 -9.48 74.75 -16.35
N ILE A 274 -10.27 74.74 -15.28
CA ILE A 274 -10.73 75.92 -14.50
C ILE A 274 -10.85 75.41 -13.05
N ARG A 275 -9.81 75.48 -12.20
CA ARG A 275 -9.29 76.60 -11.38
C ARG A 275 -10.32 77.17 -10.40
N GLY A 276 -10.12 76.83 -9.13
CA GLY A 276 -10.83 77.35 -7.97
C GLY A 276 -10.50 78.82 -7.65
N LYS A 277 -11.43 79.45 -6.94
CA LYS A 277 -11.31 80.73 -6.21
C LYS A 277 -11.16 80.37 -4.72
N SER A 278 -10.26 80.99 -3.96
CA SER A 278 -10.30 82.35 -3.37
C SER A 278 -8.91 82.61 -2.71
N PRO A 279 -8.52 83.79 -2.13
CA PRO A 279 -9.36 84.84 -1.52
C PRO A 279 -8.88 86.32 -1.59
N LEU A 280 -9.75 87.20 -1.07
CA LEU A 280 -9.53 88.45 -0.29
C LEU A 280 -8.34 89.39 -0.64
N LEU A 281 -8.66 90.58 -1.16
CA LEU A 281 -8.71 91.88 -0.46
C LEU A 281 -9.22 92.96 -1.44
#